data_AF-A0A354Q694-F1
#
_entry.id   AF-A0A354Q694-F1
#
_cell.length_a   1.000
_cell.length_b   1.000
_cell.length_c   1.000
_cell.angle_alpha   90.00
_cell.angle_beta   90.00
_cell.angle_gamma   90.00
#
_symmetry.space_group_name_H-M   'P 1'
#
loop_
_entity.id
_entity.type
_entity.pdbx_description
1 polymer ?
#
loop_
_entity_poly.entity_id
_entity_poly.type
_entity_poly.pdbx_seq_one_letter_code
_entity_poly.pdbx_strand_id
1 'polypeptide(L)'
;GMAVAQAQHIVHEITENLRKRNISIKFAIHPVAGRLPGHMNVLLAEANLPYDIVFEMDEINSEFNATDVVLVIGANDIVNPGALDDESSPIYGM
;
A
#
# COMPACT_ATOMS: atom_id res chain seq x y z
N GLY A 1 10.12 -2.91 -0.12
CA GLY A 1 10.62 -3.25 -1.46
C GLY A 1 10.62 -2.05 -2.38
N MET A 2 9.45 -1.42 -2.60
CA MET A 2 9.30 -0.25 -3.47
C MET A 2 10.36 0.85 -3.22
N ALA A 3 10.56 1.24 -1.96
CA ALA A 3 11.55 2.26 -1.57
C ALA A 3 12.99 1.89 -1.93
N VAL A 4 13.39 0.62 -1.73
CA VAL A 4 14.75 0.15 -2.04
C VAL A 4 14.99 0.22 -3.56
N ALA A 5 13.98 -0.10 -4.35
CA ALA A 5 14.04 -0.07 -5.80
C ALA A 5 13.79 1.33 -6.41
N GLN A 6 13.46 2.34 -5.59
CA GLN A 6 13.07 3.67 -6.06
C GLN A 6 11.94 3.63 -7.10
N ALA A 7 10.96 2.74 -6.89
CA ALA A 7 9.93 2.45 -7.87
C ALA A 7 8.71 3.40 -7.83
N GLN A 8 8.69 4.40 -6.95
CA GLN A 8 7.55 5.30 -6.74
C GLN A 8 7.11 6.03 -8.02
N HIS A 9 8.04 6.41 -8.89
CA HIS A 9 7.71 7.07 -10.16
C HIS A 9 7.06 6.13 -11.18
N ILE A 10 7.48 4.87 -11.21
CA ILE A 10 6.85 3.84 -12.05
C ILE A 10 5.44 3.54 -11.55
N VAL A 11 5.25 3.49 -10.23
CA VAL A 11 3.92 3.33 -9.62
C VAL A 11 2.99 4.50 -9.97
N HIS A 12 3.50 5.73 -9.98
CA HIS A 12 2.75 6.89 -10.47
C HIS A 12 2.37 6.74 -11.95
N GLU A 13 3.29 6.32 -12.82
CA GLU A 13 3.00 6.09 -14.24
C GLU A 13 1.91 5.02 -14.45
N ILE A 14 1.97 3.93 -13.69
CA ILE A 14 0.94 2.87 -13.70
C ILE A 14 -0.42 3.46 -13.29
N THR A 15 -0.43 4.28 -12.23
CA THR A 15 -1.64 4.93 -11.71
C THR A 15 -2.29 5.82 -12.77
N GLU A 16 -1.50 6.68 -13.41
CA GLU A 16 -1.97 7.57 -14.49
C GLU A 16 -2.53 6.78 -15.68
N ASN A 17 -1.86 5.71 -16.10
CA ASN A 17 -2.32 4.88 -17.21
C ASN A 17 -3.64 4.18 -16.92
N LEU A 18 -3.84 3.70 -15.70
CA LEU A 18 -5.08 3.05 -15.27
C LEU A 18 -6.22 4.07 -15.09
N ARG A 19 -5.95 5.25 -14.51
CA ARG A 19 -6.95 6.33 -14.39
C ARG A 19 -7.43 6.82 -15.75
N LYS A 20 -6.56 6.92 -16.76
CA LYS A 20 -6.93 7.23 -18.15
C LYS A 20 -7.92 6.23 -18.76
N ARG A 21 -8.00 5.02 -18.20
CA ARG A 21 -8.95 3.97 -18.59
C ARG A 21 -10.20 3.93 -17.69
N ASN A 22 -10.41 4.96 -16.87
CA ASN A 22 -11.49 5.06 -15.88
C ASN A 22 -11.48 3.96 -14.82
N ILE A 23 -10.30 3.42 -14.48
CA ILE A 23 -10.15 2.43 -13.41
C ILE A 23 -9.99 3.18 -12.08
N SER A 24 -10.75 2.77 -11.06
CA SER A 24 -10.61 3.28 -9.70
C SER A 24 -9.35 2.70 -9.05
N ILE A 25 -8.52 3.57 -8.47
CA ILE A 25 -7.26 3.17 -7.84
C ILE A 25 -7.19 3.85 -6.48
N LYS A 26 -6.81 3.07 -5.48
CA LYS A 26 -6.55 3.51 -4.12
C LYS A 26 -5.25 2.89 -3.63
N PHE A 27 -4.53 3.63 -2.79
CA PHE A 27 -3.33 3.17 -2.10
C PHE A 27 -3.68 2.89 -0.65
N ALA A 28 -3.43 1.66 -0.20
CA ALA A 28 -3.57 1.26 1.20
C ALA A 28 -2.20 1.32 1.89
N ILE A 29 -2.07 2.18 2.89
CA ILE A 29 -0.81 2.36 3.63
C ILE A 29 -0.93 1.70 5.01
N HIS A 30 -0.06 0.72 5.24
CA HIS A 30 0.10 0.13 6.57
C HIS A 30 0.93 1.08 7.45
N PRO A 31 0.57 1.31 8.73
CA PRO A 31 1.23 2.32 9.58
C PRO A 31 2.75 2.11 9.76
N VAL A 32 3.20 0.85 9.74
CA VAL A 32 4.63 0.49 9.83
C VAL A 32 5.28 0.16 8.47
N ALA A 33 4.65 0.51 7.35
CA ALA A 33 5.21 0.29 6.02
C ALA A 33 6.53 1.05 5.82
N GLY A 34 7.60 0.31 5.50
CA GLY A 34 8.92 0.87 5.22
C GLY A 34 9.89 0.72 6.39
N ARG A 35 10.54 1.82 6.76
CA ARG A 35 11.66 1.85 7.74
C ARG A 35 11.62 3.08 8.65
N LEU A 36 10.71 4.01 8.38
CA LEU A 36 10.49 5.25 9.12
C LEU A 36 8.97 5.48 9.18
N PRO A 37 8.43 6.12 10.23
CA PRO A 37 7.03 6.54 10.24
C PRO A 37 6.70 7.42 9.02
N GLY A 38 5.60 7.12 8.33
CA GLY A 38 5.16 7.87 7.14
C GLY A 38 6.07 7.73 5.90
N HIS A 39 6.97 6.73 5.88
CA HIS A 39 7.94 6.57 4.79
C HIS A 39 7.26 6.46 3.42
N MET A 40 6.15 5.72 3.30
CA MET A 40 5.44 5.59 2.03
C MET A 40 4.78 6.91 1.61
N ASN A 41 4.14 7.62 2.54
CA ASN A 41 3.48 8.90 2.25
C ASN A 41 4.49 9.90 1.65
N VAL A 42 5.71 9.97 2.18
CA VAL A 42 6.79 10.83 1.64
C VAL A 42 7.19 10.43 0.22
N LEU A 43 7.39 9.14 -0.05
CA LEU A 43 7.80 8.68 -1.39
C LEU A 43 6.70 8.85 -2.44
N LEU A 44 5.44 8.64 -2.06
CA LEU A 44 4.30 8.85 -2.97
C LEU A 44 4.12 10.34 -3.26
N ALA A 45 4.31 11.19 -2.25
CA ALA A 45 4.33 12.65 -2.42
C ALA A 45 5.45 13.12 -3.36
N GLU A 46 6.66 12.59 -3.19
CA GLU A 46 7.80 12.85 -4.08
C GLU A 46 7.52 12.44 -5.53
N ALA A 47 6.75 11.36 -5.72
CA ALA A 47 6.31 10.90 -7.03
C ALA A 47 5.11 11.67 -7.60
N ASN A 48 4.62 12.72 -6.93
CA ASN A 48 3.44 13.51 -7.31
C ASN A 48 2.14 12.67 -7.40
N LEU A 49 1.99 11.65 -6.55
CA LEU A 49 0.71 10.96 -6.43
C LEU A 49 -0.31 11.85 -5.68
N PRO A 50 -1.56 11.93 -6.17
CA PRO A 50 -2.62 12.65 -5.48
C PRO A 50 -2.91 12.04 -4.10
N TYR A 51 -3.01 12.88 -3.07
CA TYR A 51 -3.25 12.42 -1.70
C TYR A 51 -4.69 11.91 -1.47
N ASP A 52 -5.65 12.31 -2.30
CA ASP A 52 -7.06 11.92 -2.21
C ASP A 52 -7.29 10.43 -2.52
N ILE A 53 -6.29 9.75 -3.06
CA ILE A 53 -6.32 8.31 -3.35
C ILE A 53 -5.40 7.51 -2.43
N VAL A 54 -4.84 8.11 -1.38
CA VAL A 54 -3.96 7.47 -0.41
C VAL A 54 -4.70 7.38 0.92
N PHE A 55 -4.87 6.17 1.43
CA PHE A 55 -5.66 5.88 2.62
C PHE A 55 -4.83 5.10 3.63
N GLU A 56 -5.04 5.40 4.90
CA GLU A 56 -4.45 4.63 6.00
C GLU A 56 -5.24 3.32 6.20
N MET A 57 -4.60 2.34 6.84
CA MET A 57 -5.14 0.99 7.03
C MET A 57 -6.58 0.97 7.57
N ASP A 58 -6.86 1.74 8.63
CA ASP A 58 -8.17 1.76 9.28
C ASP A 58 -9.29 2.32 8.39
N GLU A 59 -8.93 3.16 7.41
CA GLU A 59 -9.88 3.78 6.49
C GLU A 59 -10.25 2.85 5.34
N ILE A 60 -9.28 2.06 4.85
CA ILE A 60 -9.44 1.26 3.62
C ILE A 60 -9.72 -0.23 3.86
N ASN A 61 -9.48 -0.75 5.07
CA ASN A 61 -9.63 -2.19 5.37
C ASN A 61 -11.02 -2.74 5.02
N SER A 62 -12.07 -1.96 5.24
CA SER A 62 -13.45 -2.38 4.95
C SER A 62 -13.76 -2.51 3.45
N GLU A 63 -12.95 -1.89 2.58
CA GLU A 63 -13.17 -1.88 1.13
C GLU A 63 -12.57 -3.08 0.39
N PHE A 64 -11.67 -3.85 1.01
CA PHE A 64 -11.00 -4.97 0.35
C PHE A 64 -12.00 -6.01 -0.19
N ASN A 65 -13.12 -6.25 0.49
CA ASN A 65 -14.15 -7.18 0.05
C ASN A 65 -14.85 -6.77 -1.26
N ALA A 66 -14.82 -5.48 -1.60
CA ALA A 66 -15.41 -4.94 -2.82
C ALA A 66 -14.34 -4.58 -3.88
N THR A 67 -13.08 -4.94 -3.65
CA THR A 67 -11.96 -4.61 -4.54
C THR A 67 -11.69 -5.76 -5.51
N ASP A 68 -11.69 -5.47 -6.82
CA ASP A 68 -11.48 -6.51 -7.85
C ASP A 68 -10.07 -7.09 -7.85
N VAL A 69 -9.05 -6.24 -7.65
CA VAL A 69 -7.62 -6.62 -7.70
C VAL A 69 -6.83 -5.83 -6.67
N VAL A 70 -5.98 -6.54 -5.92
CA VAL A 70 -4.98 -5.95 -5.00
C VAL A 70 -3.58 -6.22 -5.53
N LEU A 71 -2.79 -5.16 -5.70
CA LEU A 71 -1.38 -5.26 -6.12
C LEU A 71 -0.45 -4.96 -4.94
N VAL A 72 0.20 -6.01 -4.42
CA VAL A 72 1.18 -5.89 -3.34
C VAL A 72 2.57 -5.60 -3.92
N ILE A 73 3.09 -4.38 -3.69
CA ILE A 73 4.38 -3.95 -4.26
C ILE A 73 5.47 -3.92 -3.19
N GLY A 74 6.26 -5.00 -3.13
CA GLY A 74 7.44 -5.07 -2.26
C GLY A 74 7.11 -4.95 -0.77
N ALA A 75 5.93 -5.40 -0.37
CA ALA A 75 5.54 -5.64 1.02
C ALA A 75 5.55 -7.15 1.29
N ASN A 76 5.69 -7.53 2.55
CA ASN A 76 5.68 -8.92 2.99
C ASN A 76 4.95 -9.06 4.33
N ASP A 77 5.62 -8.73 5.42
CA ASP A 77 5.09 -8.95 6.77
C ASP A 77 3.75 -8.24 7.00
N ILE A 78 3.62 -6.99 6.54
CA ILE A 78 2.40 -6.16 6.68
C ILE A 78 1.18 -6.64 5.87
N VAL A 79 1.33 -7.67 5.04
CA VAL A 79 0.22 -8.32 4.32
C VAL A 79 0.10 -9.80 4.67
N ASN A 80 0.83 -10.25 5.69
CA ASN A 80 0.87 -11.65 6.06
C ASN A 80 -0.29 -11.99 7.00
N PRO A 81 -1.21 -12.91 6.60
CA PRO A 81 -2.35 -13.28 7.42
C PRO A 81 -1.95 -13.95 8.75
N GLY A 82 -0.74 -14.51 8.85
CA GLY A 82 -0.23 -15.09 10.10
C GLY A 82 -0.06 -14.08 11.25
N ALA A 83 -0.24 -12.77 11.00
CA ALA A 83 -0.35 -11.79 12.06
C ALA A 83 -1.71 -11.87 12.81
N LEU A 84 -2.76 -12.42 12.18
CA LEU A 84 -4.14 -12.40 12.71
C LEU A 84 -4.46 -13.60 13.60
N ASP A 85 -4.11 -14.82 13.16
CA ASP A 85 -4.66 -16.07 13.73
C ASP A 85 -3.61 -17.11 14.12
N ASP A 86 -2.33 -16.91 13.77
CA ASP A 86 -1.24 -17.82 14.15
C ASP A 86 -0.45 -17.28 15.35
N GLU A 87 -0.80 -17.72 16.56
CA GLU A 87 -0.07 -17.35 17.78
C GLU A 87 1.42 -17.75 17.79
N SER A 88 1.84 -18.70 16.93
CA SER A 88 3.24 -19.10 16.81
C SER A 88 4.05 -18.18 15.88
N SER A 89 3.36 -17.34 15.10
CA SER A 89 3.96 -16.39 14.19
C SER A 89 4.73 -15.31 14.95
N PRO A 90 5.95 -14.95 14.52
CA PRO A 90 6.72 -13.88 15.15
C PRO A 90 6.10 -12.48 14.98
N ILE A 91 5.05 -12.37 14.15
CA ILE A 91 4.33 -11.12 13.86
C ILE A 91 2.87 -11.18 14.34
N TYR A 92 2.51 -12.15 15.19
CA TYR A 92 1.17 -12.24 15.75
C TYR A 92 0.78 -10.98 16.53
N GLY A 93 -0.41 -10.43 16.24
CA GLY A 93 -0.95 -9.23 16.86
C GLY A 93 -0.38 -7.90 16.33
N MET A 94 0.40 -7.93 15.25
CA MET A 94 0.79 -6.74 14.49
C MET A 94 -0.39 -6.16 13.72
#